data_AF-A0A9J6EF96-F1
#
_entry.id   AF-A0A9J6EF96-F1
#
_cell.length_a   1.000
_cell.length_b   1.000
_cell.length_c   1.000
_cell.angle_alpha   90.00
_cell.angle_beta   90.00
_cell.angle_gamma   90.00
#
_symmetry.space_group_name_H-M   'P 1'
#
loop_
_entity.id
_entity.type
_entity.pdbx_description
1 polymer ?
#
loop_
_entity_poly.entity_id
_entity_poly.type
_entity_poly.pdbx_seq_one_letter_code
_entity_poly.pdbx_strand_id
1 'polypeptide(L)'
;MDIEAVLGIAKTPEQCENRYKTVIRRRKASSDHNKRSGASPTPVPFDDEVKKIESIDDSIEPEVERDASGATFKASPESPAVLSPANTTEENKTQSSNPDTKPRVGTARLAHMQLFFTEMRALQEEKEAQKAARRQEKENRRAERQAERQVLREERRKMHEEKMEILRQAFGLPK
;
A
#
# COMPACT_ATOMS: atom_id res chain seq x y z
N MET A 1 34.95 3.32 3.42
CA MET A 1 35.55 4.65 3.58
C MET A 1 34.84 5.35 4.71
N ASP A 2 35.57 6.00 5.61
CA ASP A 2 34.97 6.69 6.75
C ASP A 2 34.39 8.05 6.31
N ILE A 3 33.17 8.37 6.70
CA ILE A 3 32.48 9.64 6.35
C ILE A 3 33.28 10.82 6.88
N GLU A 4 33.90 10.65 8.05
CA GLU A 4 34.75 11.65 8.69
C GLU A 4 35.98 11.98 7.82
N ALA A 5 36.60 10.98 7.20
CA ALA A 5 37.77 11.16 6.35
C ALA A 5 37.44 11.84 5.01
N VAL A 6 36.23 11.65 4.47
CA VAL A 6 35.82 12.17 3.17
C VAL A 6 35.25 13.58 3.25
N LEU A 7 34.44 13.86 4.28
CA LEU A 7 33.69 15.11 4.39
C LEU A 7 34.19 16.01 5.53
N GLY A 8 35.08 15.53 6.40
CA GLY A 8 35.54 16.27 7.58
C GLY A 8 34.44 16.50 8.61
N ILE A 9 33.40 15.67 8.61
CA ILE A 9 32.23 15.83 9.49
C ILE A 9 32.04 14.55 10.30
N ALA A 10 32.09 14.70 11.63
CA ALA A 10 31.66 13.66 12.56
C ALA A 10 30.13 13.72 12.76
N LYS A 11 29.46 12.58 12.63
CA LYS A 11 28.03 12.40 12.91
C LYS A 11 27.82 11.18 13.79
N THR A 12 26.90 11.27 14.73
CA THR A 12 26.53 10.09 15.52
C THR A 12 25.71 9.12 14.66
N PRO A 13 25.71 7.81 14.98
CA PRO A 13 24.90 6.84 14.26
C PRO A 13 23.42 7.22 14.22
N GLU A 14 22.88 7.74 15.34
CA GLU A 14 21.50 8.19 15.45
C GLU A 14 21.19 9.39 14.54
N GLN A 15 22.13 10.33 14.37
CA GLN A 15 21.97 11.46 13.45
C GLN A 15 21.90 10.97 11.98
N CYS A 16 22.75 10.02 11.61
CA CYS A 16 22.73 9.40 10.29
C CYS A 16 21.42 8.66 10.04
N GLU A 17 20.96 7.86 11.01
CA GLU A 17 19.70 7.12 10.91
C GLU A 17 18.49 8.05 10.77
N ASN A 18 18.40 9.08 11.62
CA ASN A 18 17.32 10.07 11.56
C ASN A 18 17.32 10.84 10.24
N ARG A 19 18.51 11.16 9.71
CA ARG A 19 18.65 11.81 8.41
C ARG A 19 18.17 10.89 7.29
N TYR A 20 18.61 9.64 7.29
CA TYR A 20 18.19 8.62 6.31
C TYR A 20 16.67 8.45 6.30
N LYS A 21 16.04 8.21 7.48
CA LYS A 21 14.58 8.10 7.62
C LYS A 21 13.85 9.31 7.04
N THR A 22 14.38 10.51 7.26
CA THR A 22 13.80 11.75 6.75
C THR A 22 13.89 11.84 5.23
N VAL A 23 15.05 11.50 4.65
CA VAL A 23 15.28 11.50 3.19
C VAL A 23 14.32 10.53 2.51
N ILE A 24 14.24 9.27 2.98
CA ILE A 24 13.35 8.26 2.42
C ILE A 24 11.87 8.67 2.51
N ARG A 25 11.44 9.21 3.67
CA ARG A 25 10.06 9.68 3.83
C ARG A 25 9.70 10.81 2.85
N ARG A 26 10.61 11.76 2.64
CA ARG A 26 10.41 12.85 1.68
C ARG A 26 10.38 12.34 0.24
N ARG A 27 11.27 11.39 -0.11
CA ARG A 27 11.25 10.69 -1.41
C ARG A 27 9.87 10.13 -1.71
N LYS A 28 9.34 9.36 -0.75
CA LYS A 28 8.04 8.70 -0.88
C LYS A 28 6.91 9.71 -1.06
N ALA A 29 6.87 10.75 -0.23
CA ALA A 29 5.84 11.78 -0.33
C ALA A 29 5.83 12.48 -1.69
N SER A 30 7.02 12.80 -2.23
CA SER A 30 7.13 13.40 -3.57
C SER A 30 6.80 12.41 -4.69
N SER A 31 7.19 11.14 -4.56
CA SER A 31 6.80 10.09 -5.51
C SER A 31 5.28 9.89 -5.55
N ASP A 32 4.63 9.84 -4.39
CA ASP A 32 3.18 9.71 -4.28
C ASP A 32 2.46 10.94 -4.84
N HIS A 33 3.03 12.15 -4.68
CA HIS A 33 2.53 13.37 -5.31
C HIS A 33 2.62 13.29 -6.85
N ASN A 34 3.79 12.87 -7.38
CA ASN A 34 4.01 12.78 -8.82
C ASN A 34 3.18 11.68 -9.50
N LYS A 35 2.75 10.65 -8.74
CA LYS A 35 1.84 9.61 -9.23
C LYS A 35 0.37 10.04 -9.27
N ARG A 36 0.01 11.18 -8.67
CA ARG A 36 -1.37 11.65 -8.59
C ARG A 36 -1.76 12.41 -9.85
N SER A 37 -2.83 11.97 -10.53
CA SER A 37 -3.37 12.65 -11.71
C SER A 37 -3.72 14.11 -11.41
N GLY A 38 -3.32 15.01 -12.30
CA GLY A 38 -3.54 16.46 -12.18
C GLY A 38 -2.56 17.18 -11.24
N ALA A 39 -1.58 16.49 -10.66
CA ALA A 39 -0.49 17.12 -9.91
C ALA A 39 0.65 17.56 -10.85
N SER A 40 1.25 18.71 -10.57
CA SER A 40 2.46 19.16 -11.27
C SER A 40 3.68 18.34 -10.81
N PRO A 41 4.52 17.82 -11.72
CA PRO A 41 5.73 17.10 -11.35
C PRO A 41 6.64 17.93 -10.46
N THR A 42 6.97 17.40 -9.28
CA THR A 42 7.92 18.01 -8.35
C THR A 42 9.25 17.26 -8.40
N PRO A 43 10.38 17.96 -8.68
CA PRO A 43 11.70 17.34 -8.68
C PRO A 43 12.11 16.92 -7.26
N VAL A 44 12.73 15.75 -7.14
CA VAL A 44 13.22 15.19 -5.87
C VAL A 44 14.75 15.20 -5.88
N PRO A 45 15.41 16.08 -5.10
CA PRO A 45 16.84 16.36 -5.26
C PRO A 45 17.80 15.18 -5.06
N PHE A 46 17.34 14.10 -4.42
CA PHE A 46 18.15 12.94 -4.04
C PHE A 46 17.60 11.62 -4.60
N ASP A 47 16.60 11.66 -5.50
CA ASP A 47 15.99 10.43 -6.02
C ASP A 47 16.98 9.63 -6.89
N ASP A 48 17.77 10.32 -7.71
CA ASP A 48 18.78 9.71 -8.58
C ASP A 48 19.90 9.05 -7.76
N GLU A 49 20.35 9.71 -6.69
CA GLU A 49 21.36 9.17 -5.77
C GLU A 49 20.85 7.92 -5.05
N VAL A 50 19.60 7.95 -4.58
CA VAL A 50 19.00 6.78 -3.91
C VAL A 50 18.82 5.62 -4.89
N LYS A 51 18.36 5.86 -6.11
CA LYS A 51 18.27 4.83 -7.16
C LYS A 51 19.63 4.23 -7.50
N LYS A 52 20.68 5.06 -7.53
CA LYS A 52 22.04 4.59 -7.74
C LYS A 52 22.50 3.66 -6.62
N ILE A 53 22.20 4.00 -5.36
CA ILE A 53 22.49 3.11 -4.22
C ILE A 53 21.70 1.79 -4.37
N GLU A 54 20.41 1.87 -4.68
CA GLU A 54 19.56 0.69 -4.91
C GLU A 54 20.10 -0.21 -6.02
N SER A 55 20.65 0.35 -7.11
CA SER A 55 21.23 -0.42 -8.21
C SER A 55 22.56 -1.11 -7.90
N ILE A 56 23.29 -0.64 -6.89
CA ILE A 56 24.58 -1.22 -6.45
C ILE A 56 24.34 -2.30 -5.38
N ASP A 57 23.17 -2.28 -4.74
CA ASP A 57 22.83 -3.19 -3.67
C ASP A 57 22.25 -4.50 -4.20
N ASP A 58 23.13 -5.47 -4.44
CA ASP A 58 22.78 -6.82 -4.91
C ASP A 58 21.89 -7.61 -3.90
N SER A 59 21.71 -7.12 -2.67
CA SER A 59 20.82 -7.75 -1.67
C SER A 59 19.35 -7.39 -1.89
N ILE A 60 19.06 -6.36 -2.69
CA ILE A 60 17.70 -5.95 -3.03
C ILE A 60 17.18 -6.84 -4.16
N GLU A 61 16.22 -7.70 -3.84
CA GLU A 61 15.55 -8.52 -4.86
C GLU A 61 14.77 -7.61 -5.84
N PRO A 62 14.88 -7.84 -7.17
CA PRO A 62 14.16 -7.05 -8.15
C PRO A 62 12.65 -7.24 -8.00
N GLU A 63 11.88 -6.16 -8.22
CA GLU A 63 10.42 -6.23 -8.26
C GLU A 63 9.98 -7.18 -9.38
N VAL A 64 9.36 -8.30 -9.01
CA VAL A 64 8.81 -9.29 -9.93
C VAL A 64 7.32 -9.06 -10.07
N GLU A 65 6.90 -8.56 -11.23
CA GLU A 65 5.49 -8.55 -11.59
C GLU A 65 5.09 -9.97 -12.01
N ARG A 66 3.99 -10.50 -11.47
CA ARG A 66 3.47 -11.81 -11.83
C ARG A 66 2.11 -11.65 -12.48
N ASP A 67 2.04 -12.05 -13.75
CA ASP A 67 0.80 -12.16 -14.49
C ASP A 67 0.44 -13.64 -14.72
N ALA A 68 -0.78 -13.90 -15.19
CA ALA A 68 -1.26 -15.25 -15.49
C ALA A 68 -0.42 -15.99 -16.56
N SER A 69 0.41 -15.27 -17.31
CA SER A 69 1.33 -15.78 -18.32
C SER A 69 2.75 -16.05 -17.80
N GLY A 70 3.09 -15.63 -16.58
CA GLY A 70 4.42 -15.82 -15.99
C GLY A 70 4.93 -14.63 -15.18
N ALA A 71 6.16 -14.76 -14.67
CA ALA A 71 6.86 -13.71 -13.96
C ALA A 71 7.65 -12.83 -14.93
N THR A 72 7.43 -11.52 -14.88
CA THR A 72 8.20 -10.51 -15.61
C THR A 72 9.04 -9.69 -14.63
N PHE A 73 10.33 -9.59 -14.91
CA PHE A 73 11.24 -8.74 -14.15
C PHE A 73 11.24 -7.36 -14.79
N LYS A 74 11.08 -6.28 -14.00
CA LYS A 74 11.34 -4.95 -14.53
C LYS A 74 12.83 -4.83 -14.81
N ALA A 75 13.18 -4.58 -16.07
CA ALA A 75 14.56 -4.35 -16.46
C ALA A 75 15.12 -3.16 -15.65
N SER A 76 16.24 -3.39 -14.97
CA SER A 76 17.05 -2.32 -14.40
C SER A 76 17.45 -1.36 -15.53
N PRO A 77 17.45 -0.03 -15.34
CA PRO A 77 17.92 0.88 -16.37
C PRO A 77 19.43 0.69 -16.55
N GLU A 78 19.78 -0.14 -17.53
CA GLU A 78 21.13 -0.25 -18.05
C GLU A 78 21.60 1.13 -18.55
N SER A 79 22.84 1.45 -18.22
CA SER A 79 23.54 2.66 -18.66
C SER A 79 23.71 2.67 -20.20
N PRO A 80 23.90 3.84 -20.84
CA PRO A 80 23.56 4.03 -22.25
C PRO A 80 24.70 3.68 -23.23
N ALA A 81 24.43 2.74 -24.13
CA ALA A 81 25.03 2.54 -25.46
C ALA A 81 24.38 1.26 -26.01
N VAL A 82 23.75 1.14 -27.19
CA VAL A 82 24.10 1.61 -28.53
C VAL A 82 22.86 1.47 -29.43
N LEU A 83 22.86 2.23 -30.52
CA LEU A 83 21.78 2.44 -31.47
C LEU A 83 21.55 1.27 -32.46
N SER A 84 20.30 1.21 -32.98
CA SER A 84 19.91 0.88 -34.37
C SER A 84 19.49 -0.59 -34.70
N PRO A 85 18.71 -0.82 -35.80
CA PRO A 85 17.24 -0.79 -35.76
C PRO A 85 16.58 -1.94 -36.57
N ALA A 86 15.23 -1.96 -36.57
CA ALA A 86 14.32 -2.35 -37.66
C ALA A 86 14.56 -3.63 -38.50
N ASN A 87 13.53 -4.48 -38.58
CA ASN A 87 13.23 -5.16 -39.84
C ASN A 87 11.72 -5.22 -40.13
N THR A 88 11.41 -4.75 -41.34
CA THR A 88 10.17 -4.66 -42.12
C THR A 88 9.57 -6.06 -42.36
N THR A 89 8.29 -6.26 -42.71
CA THR A 89 7.75 -6.40 -44.10
C THR A 89 6.29 -6.89 -43.92
N GLU A 90 5.25 -6.12 -44.32
CA GLU A 90 4.37 -6.31 -45.51
C GLU A 90 3.66 -7.68 -45.58
N GLU A 91 2.43 -7.92 -46.03
CA GLU A 91 1.33 -7.24 -46.73
C GLU A 91 0.14 -8.26 -46.69
N ASN A 92 -1.10 -7.89 -46.37
CA ASN A 92 -2.23 -7.63 -47.30
C ASN A 92 -3.06 -8.83 -47.83
N LYS A 93 -4.38 -8.78 -47.56
CA LYS A 93 -5.58 -9.42 -48.21
C LYS A 93 -5.63 -10.96 -48.39
N THR A 94 -6.75 -11.65 -48.12
CA THR A 94 -7.98 -11.60 -48.94
C THR A 94 -9.16 -12.29 -48.22
N GLN A 95 -10.38 -11.78 -48.44
CA GLN A 95 -11.67 -12.34 -48.02
C GLN A 95 -12.00 -13.66 -48.74
N SER A 96 -12.71 -14.58 -48.07
CA SER A 96 -13.65 -15.50 -48.72
C SER A 96 -14.62 -16.11 -47.71
N SER A 97 -15.90 -15.94 -48.01
CA SER A 97 -17.09 -16.53 -47.41
C SER A 97 -17.27 -18.00 -47.79
N ASN A 98 -17.68 -18.84 -46.84
CA ASN A 98 -18.89 -19.67 -46.96
C ASN A 98 -19.27 -20.36 -45.62
N PRO A 99 -20.58 -20.60 -45.38
CA PRO A 99 -21.11 -21.21 -44.17
C PRO A 99 -21.14 -22.73 -44.25
N ASP A 100 -21.45 -23.36 -43.11
CA ASP A 100 -21.71 -24.80 -42.89
C ASP A 100 -20.52 -25.71 -42.61
N THR A 101 -20.11 -25.71 -41.34
CA THR A 101 -20.01 -26.98 -40.59
C THR A 101 -20.24 -26.68 -39.10
N LYS A 102 -21.38 -27.10 -38.55
CA LYS A 102 -21.60 -27.07 -37.09
C LYS A 102 -20.84 -28.25 -36.46
N PRO A 103 -19.99 -28.02 -35.45
CA PRO A 103 -19.90 -28.94 -34.33
C PRO A 103 -20.69 -28.32 -33.18
N ARG A 104 -21.72 -29.03 -32.70
CA ARG A 104 -22.39 -28.73 -31.43
C ARG A 104 -21.37 -28.89 -30.29
N VAL A 105 -20.61 -27.84 -29.98
CA VAL A 105 -19.73 -27.74 -28.80
C VAL A 105 -20.10 -26.52 -27.94
N GLY A 106 -21.36 -26.09 -28.01
CA GLY A 106 -21.86 -24.89 -27.30
C GLY A 106 -22.11 -25.11 -25.81
N THR A 107 -22.13 -26.35 -25.33
CA THR A 107 -22.49 -26.67 -23.93
C THR A 107 -21.30 -26.63 -22.98
N ALA A 108 -20.15 -27.19 -23.38
CA ALA A 108 -18.95 -27.22 -22.55
C ALA A 108 -18.37 -25.81 -22.29
N ARG A 109 -18.33 -24.96 -23.34
CA ARG A 109 -17.87 -23.57 -23.22
C ARG A 109 -18.81 -22.74 -22.35
N LEU A 110 -20.13 -22.95 -22.46
CA LEU A 110 -21.12 -22.27 -21.63
C LEU A 110 -21.03 -22.67 -20.16
N ALA A 111 -20.84 -23.97 -19.87
CA ALA A 111 -20.66 -24.47 -18.51
C ALA A 111 -19.40 -23.87 -17.85
N HIS A 112 -18.29 -23.78 -18.58
CA HIS A 112 -17.06 -23.15 -18.09
C HIS A 112 -17.25 -21.65 -17.78
N MET A 113 -17.98 -20.92 -18.61
CA MET A 113 -18.31 -19.52 -18.33
C MET A 113 -19.21 -19.37 -17.11
N GLN A 114 -20.19 -20.26 -16.92
CA GLN A 114 -21.06 -20.25 -15.75
C GLN A 114 -20.26 -20.50 -14.46
N LEU A 115 -19.37 -21.49 -14.46
CA LEU A 115 -18.45 -21.77 -13.35
C LEU A 115 -17.59 -20.55 -13.00
N PHE A 116 -17.01 -19.90 -14.01
CA PHE A 116 -16.22 -18.69 -13.83
C PHE A 116 -17.03 -17.56 -13.17
N PHE A 117 -18.26 -17.29 -13.63
CA PHE A 117 -19.09 -16.25 -13.02
C PHE A 117 -19.55 -16.60 -11.60
N THR A 118 -19.77 -17.88 -11.30
CA THR A 118 -20.08 -18.32 -9.92
C THR A 118 -18.90 -18.16 -8.98
N GLU A 119 -17.69 -18.50 -9.44
CA GLU A 119 -16.46 -18.36 -8.66
C GLU A 119 -16.13 -16.89 -8.42
N MET A 120 -16.27 -16.03 -9.44
CA MET A 120 -16.11 -14.58 -9.30
C MET A 120 -17.10 -13.97 -8.32
N ARG A 121 -18.36 -14.43 -8.31
CA ARG A 121 -19.36 -13.98 -7.34
C ARG A 121 -18.97 -14.38 -5.92
N ALA A 122 -18.56 -15.63 -5.71
CA ALA A 122 -18.13 -16.13 -4.41
C ALA A 122 -16.91 -15.35 -3.88
N LEU A 123 -15.92 -15.07 -4.74
CA LEU A 123 -14.76 -14.25 -4.37
C LEU A 123 -15.14 -12.81 -4.00
N GLN A 124 -16.17 -12.26 -4.64
CA GLN A 124 -16.63 -10.92 -4.35
C GLN A 124 -17.40 -10.87 -3.03
N GLU A 125 -18.26 -11.85 -2.76
CA GLU A 125 -18.96 -12.02 -1.48
C GLU A 125 -17.97 -12.24 -0.32
N GLU A 126 -16.92 -13.04 -0.51
CA GLU A 126 -15.88 -13.25 0.50
C GLU A 126 -15.13 -11.95 0.82
N LYS A 127 -14.76 -11.18 -0.21
CA LYS A 127 -14.11 -9.86 -0.02
C LYS A 127 -15.01 -8.88 0.71
N GLU A 128 -16.31 -8.87 0.38
CA GLU A 128 -17.28 -8.01 1.05
C GLU A 128 -17.50 -8.42 2.51
N ALA A 129 -17.60 -9.72 2.79
CA ALA A 129 -17.71 -10.26 4.14
C ALA A 129 -16.46 -9.94 4.97
N GLN A 130 -15.26 -10.12 4.41
CA GLN A 130 -14.01 -9.79 5.09
C GLN A 130 -13.91 -8.28 5.40
N LYS A 131 -14.36 -7.43 4.46
CA LYS A 131 -14.41 -5.97 4.66
C LYS A 131 -15.46 -5.58 5.72
N ALA A 132 -16.60 -6.26 5.75
CA ALA A 132 -17.65 -6.05 6.76
C ALA A 132 -17.16 -6.47 8.15
N ALA A 133 -16.54 -7.64 8.27
CA ALA A 133 -15.94 -8.11 9.53
C ALA A 133 -14.91 -7.12 10.07
N ARG A 134 -14.01 -6.62 9.22
CA ARG A 134 -13.01 -5.60 9.61
C ARG A 134 -13.64 -4.26 10.02
N ARG A 135 -14.79 -3.90 9.44
CA ARG A 135 -15.55 -2.69 9.85
C ARG A 135 -16.19 -2.90 11.22
N GLN A 136 -16.83 -4.04 11.43
CA GLN A 136 -17.47 -4.40 12.69
C GLN A 136 -16.45 -4.51 13.84
N GLU A 137 -15.29 -5.10 13.61
CA GLU A 137 -14.20 -5.15 14.59
C GLU A 137 -13.73 -3.74 15.01
N LYS A 138 -13.56 -2.83 14.03
CA LYS A 138 -13.19 -1.43 14.31
C LYS A 138 -14.27 -0.70 15.11
N GLU A 139 -15.54 -0.99 14.84
CA GLU A 139 -16.67 -0.41 15.56
C GLU A 139 -16.73 -0.93 17.00
N ASN A 140 -16.58 -2.25 17.20
CA ASN A 140 -16.49 -2.86 18.51
C ASN A 140 -15.35 -2.25 19.35
N ARG A 141 -14.16 -2.10 18.75
CA ARG A 141 -13.02 -1.46 19.43
C ARG A 141 -13.27 0.00 19.79
N ARG A 142 -14.07 0.73 19.00
CA ARG A 142 -14.48 2.10 19.31
C ARG A 142 -15.51 2.13 20.44
N ALA A 143 -16.47 1.21 20.43
CA ALA A 143 -17.49 1.07 21.46
C ALA A 143 -16.86 0.70 22.81
N GLU A 144 -15.92 -0.25 22.83
CA GLU A 144 -15.19 -0.67 24.03
C GLU A 144 -14.42 0.50 24.66
N ARG A 145 -13.67 1.27 23.85
CA ARG A 145 -12.96 2.47 24.32
C ARG A 145 -13.91 3.55 24.85
N GLN A 146 -15.12 3.64 24.31
CA GLN A 146 -16.12 4.59 24.81
C GLN A 146 -16.72 4.11 26.13
N ALA A 147 -17.00 2.81 26.27
CA ALA A 147 -17.45 2.21 27.51
C ALA A 147 -16.41 2.37 28.63
N GLU A 148 -15.14 2.08 28.35
CA GLU A 148 -14.03 2.27 29.31
C GLU A 148 -13.93 3.72 29.79
N ARG A 149 -14.06 4.69 28.86
CA ARG A 149 -14.09 6.12 29.21
C ARG A 149 -15.30 6.51 30.06
N GLN A 150 -16.44 5.86 29.87
CA GLN A 150 -17.63 6.09 30.69
C GLN A 150 -17.43 5.55 32.10
N VAL A 151 -16.91 4.33 32.24
CA VAL A 151 -16.58 3.73 33.54
C VAL A 151 -15.62 4.64 34.31
N LEU A 152 -14.53 5.09 33.68
CA LEU A 152 -13.57 5.99 34.33
C LEU A 152 -14.19 7.34 34.74
N ARG A 153 -15.16 7.86 33.97
CA ARG A 153 -15.89 9.08 34.33
C ARG A 153 -16.78 8.86 35.53
N GLU A 154 -17.45 7.72 35.61
CA GLU A 154 -18.31 7.36 36.75
C GLU A 154 -17.50 7.13 38.02
N GLU A 155 -16.36 6.44 37.93
CA GLU A 155 -15.43 6.28 39.04
C GLU A 155 -14.93 7.64 39.55
N ARG A 156 -14.55 8.54 38.63
CA ARG A 156 -14.13 9.90 39.01
C ARG A 156 -15.27 10.69 39.66
N ARG A 157 -16.50 10.55 39.16
CA ARG A 157 -17.70 11.17 39.76
C ARG A 157 -17.91 10.64 41.18
N LYS A 158 -17.83 9.32 41.37
CA LYS A 158 -17.98 8.68 42.69
C LYS A 158 -16.90 9.11 43.68
N MET A 159 -15.63 9.13 43.27
CA MET A 159 -14.54 9.64 44.10
C MET A 159 -14.75 11.11 44.48
N HIS A 160 -15.28 11.92 43.56
CA HIS A 160 -15.60 13.31 43.86
C HIS A 160 -16.76 13.41 44.87
N GLU A 161 -17.83 12.63 44.70
CA GLU A 161 -18.94 12.54 45.64
C GLU A 161 -18.46 12.13 47.04
N GLU A 162 -17.65 11.08 47.14
CA GLU A 162 -17.06 10.61 48.40
C GLU A 162 -16.16 11.68 49.03
N LYS A 163 -15.31 12.35 48.24
CA LYS A 163 -14.47 13.46 48.71
C LYS A 163 -15.32 14.61 49.26
N MET A 164 -16.42 14.96 48.59
CA MET A 164 -17.32 16.01 49.05
C MET A 164 -18.06 15.60 50.32
N GLU A 165 -18.41 14.31 50.47
CA GLU A 165 -19.03 13.79 51.69
C GLU A 165 -18.08 13.86 52.90
N ILE A 166 -16.81 13.50 52.71
CA ILE A 166 -15.78 13.62 53.76
C ILE A 166 -15.59 15.09 54.16
N LEU A 167 -15.55 16.02 53.19
CA LEU A 167 -15.47 17.45 53.47
C LEU A 167 -16.71 17.95 54.23
N ARG A 168 -17.91 17.49 53.86
CA ARG A 168 -19.15 17.82 54.57
C ARG A 168 -19.09 17.35 56.03
N GLN A 169 -18.62 16.13 56.29
CA GLN A 169 -18.45 15.60 57.64
C GLN A 169 -17.38 16.36 58.44
N ALA A 170 -16.25 16.70 57.83
CA ALA A 170 -15.15 17.40 58.49
C ALA A 170 -15.46 18.86 58.82
N PHE A 171 -16.23 19.56 57.98
CA PHE A 171 -16.55 20.98 58.14
C PHE A 171 -18.00 21.25 58.59
N GLY A 172 -18.80 20.21 58.89
CA GLY A 172 -20.15 20.35 59.42
C GLY A 172 -21.16 21.01 58.45
N LEU A 173 -20.95 20.86 57.14
CA LEU A 173 -21.83 21.45 56.12
C LEU A 173 -23.12 20.63 55.98
N PRO A 174 -24.31 21.28 55.90
CA PRO A 174 -25.59 20.58 55.77
C PRO A 174 -25.70 19.82 54.43
N LYS A 175 -26.50 18.74 54.45
CA LYS A 175 -26.74 17.84 53.30
C LYS A 175 -27.54 18.50 52.19
#